data_AF-A0A6J4U3T9-F1
#
_entry.id   AF-A0A6J4U3T9-F1
#
_cell.length_a   1.000
_cell.length_b   1.000
_cell.length_c   1.000
_cell.angle_alpha   90.00
_cell.angle_beta   90.00
_cell.angle_gamma   90.00
#
_symmetry.space_group_name_H-M   'P 1'
#
loop_
_entity.id
_entity.type
_entity.pdbx_description
1 polymer ?
#
loop_
_entity_poly.entity_id
_entity_poly.type
_entity_poly.pdbx_seq_one_letter_code
_entity_poly.pdbx_strand_id
1 'polypeptide(L)'
;MIRLAITILSKMLWLGRGTVTVMGLAMLLALTVGLASTALAGTGVGARLDLGKNNAVNALTTLVGSVAGPSLKIDNNSTASGATALRLEVEPGKPPMTVNSTVEVQGLNVDSLDGKNSSEFLLEGQTAADAAKLDGKDPAAFFSGKIYTASTQVTGPGGGLTERQGAFCDFGDKVLSGGGGTRENDGREDDLLLSEPSGTSGWTATMRDNGAPSTVFGEALCADFPPLR
;
A
#
# COMPACT_ATOMS: atom_id res chain seq x y z
N MET A 1 -48.73 -98.69 -24.31
CA MET A 1 -47.43 -98.09 -24.66
C MET A 1 -47.51 -96.67 -25.26
N ILE A 2 -48.61 -96.25 -25.90
CA ILE A 2 -48.73 -94.92 -26.54
C ILE A 2 -48.80 -93.73 -25.54
N ARG A 3 -49.40 -93.90 -24.35
CA ARG A 3 -49.50 -92.82 -23.34
C ARG A 3 -48.17 -92.43 -22.68
N LEU A 4 -47.17 -93.32 -22.68
CA LEU A 4 -45.85 -93.03 -22.10
C LEU A 4 -45.01 -92.13 -23.02
N ALA A 5 -45.11 -92.35 -24.34
CA ALA A 5 -44.36 -91.58 -25.34
C ALA A 5 -44.80 -90.11 -25.42
N ILE A 6 -46.10 -89.83 -25.29
CA ILE A 6 -46.65 -88.46 -25.33
C ILE A 6 -46.20 -87.64 -24.11
N THR A 7 -46.03 -88.29 -22.94
CA THR A 7 -45.61 -87.63 -21.70
C THR A 7 -44.10 -87.30 -21.68
N ILE A 8 -43.29 -88.10 -22.38
CA ILE A 8 -41.85 -87.85 -22.52
C ILE A 8 -41.61 -86.74 -23.56
N LEU A 9 -42.34 -86.76 -24.69
CA LEU A 9 -42.25 -85.70 -25.70
C LEU A 9 -42.71 -84.34 -25.17
N SER A 10 -43.75 -84.27 -24.33
CA SER A 10 -44.22 -83.00 -23.75
C SER A 10 -43.21 -82.40 -22.75
N LYS A 11 -42.53 -83.24 -21.96
CA LYS A 11 -41.45 -82.81 -21.05
C LYS A 11 -40.18 -82.37 -21.81
N MET A 12 -39.84 -83.05 -22.92
CA MET A 12 -38.73 -82.63 -23.79
C MET A 12 -39.03 -81.31 -24.52
N LEU A 13 -40.25 -81.09 -25.01
CA LEU A 13 -40.65 -79.81 -25.60
C LEU A 13 -40.67 -78.66 -24.58
N TRP A 14 -41.01 -78.94 -23.32
CA TRP A 14 -40.99 -77.92 -22.26
C TRP A 14 -39.56 -77.50 -21.88
N LEU A 15 -38.62 -78.46 -21.85
CA LEU A 15 -37.19 -78.19 -21.60
C LEU A 15 -36.49 -77.51 -22.80
N GLY A 16 -36.91 -77.81 -24.03
CA GLY A 16 -36.41 -77.15 -25.24
C GLY A 16 -36.82 -75.68 -25.35
N ARG A 17 -38.00 -75.31 -24.85
CA ARG A 17 -38.47 -73.90 -24.88
C ARG A 17 -37.77 -73.02 -23.86
N GLY A 18 -37.36 -73.56 -22.71
CA GLY A 18 -36.64 -72.79 -21.68
C GLY A 18 -35.20 -72.47 -22.07
N THR A 19 -34.50 -73.38 -22.73
CA THR A 19 -33.09 -73.18 -23.13
C THR A 19 -32.94 -72.15 -24.25
N VAL A 20 -33.86 -72.16 -25.22
CA VAL A 20 -33.84 -71.20 -26.34
C VAL A 20 -34.20 -69.78 -25.89
N THR A 21 -35.15 -69.62 -24.95
CA THR A 21 -35.50 -68.28 -24.42
C THR A 21 -34.38 -67.71 -23.54
N VAL A 22 -33.72 -68.54 -22.73
CA VAL A 22 -32.58 -68.11 -21.92
C VAL A 22 -31.41 -67.69 -22.81
N MET A 23 -31.11 -68.45 -23.86
CA MET A 23 -29.98 -68.12 -24.73
C MET A 23 -30.28 -66.90 -25.64
N GLY A 24 -31.52 -66.75 -26.10
CA GLY A 24 -31.97 -65.54 -26.79
C GLY A 24 -31.92 -64.30 -25.90
N LEU A 25 -32.36 -64.40 -24.64
CA LEU A 25 -32.26 -63.31 -23.67
C LEU A 25 -30.80 -62.98 -23.35
N ALA A 26 -29.93 -63.98 -23.19
CA ALA A 26 -28.50 -63.77 -22.95
C ALA A 26 -27.81 -63.06 -24.11
N MET A 27 -28.14 -63.41 -25.37
CA MET A 27 -27.62 -62.69 -26.54
C MET A 27 -28.17 -61.26 -26.65
N LEU A 28 -29.45 -61.03 -26.35
CA LEU A 28 -30.04 -59.69 -26.28
C LEU A 28 -29.42 -58.85 -25.16
N LEU A 29 -29.12 -59.44 -24.00
CA LEU A 29 -28.45 -58.76 -22.90
C LEU A 29 -26.99 -58.44 -23.25
N ALA A 30 -26.28 -59.40 -23.84
CA ALA A 30 -24.90 -59.20 -24.29
C ALA A 30 -24.80 -58.14 -25.39
N LEU A 31 -25.78 -58.07 -26.30
CA LEU A 31 -25.83 -57.06 -27.34
C LEU A 31 -26.22 -55.68 -26.80
N THR A 32 -27.16 -55.60 -25.85
CA THR A 32 -27.54 -54.31 -25.23
C THR A 32 -26.43 -53.77 -24.30
N VAL A 33 -25.75 -54.62 -23.53
CA VAL A 33 -24.61 -54.22 -22.70
C VAL A 33 -23.35 -53.95 -23.56
N GLY A 34 -23.12 -54.75 -24.59
CA GLY A 34 -21.99 -54.59 -25.52
C GLY A 34 -22.07 -53.30 -26.34
N LEU A 35 -23.27 -52.90 -26.78
CA LEU A 35 -23.48 -51.64 -27.50
C LEU A 35 -23.57 -50.41 -26.56
N ALA A 36 -23.92 -50.61 -25.28
CA ALA A 36 -23.88 -49.53 -24.28
C ALA A 36 -22.45 -49.17 -23.82
N SER A 37 -21.43 -49.95 -24.21
CA SER A 37 -20.06 -49.80 -23.70
C SER A 37 -19.22 -48.72 -24.41
N THR A 38 -19.75 -48.01 -25.42
CA THR A 38 -19.00 -46.97 -26.14
C THR A 38 -19.12 -45.56 -25.54
N ALA A 39 -19.71 -45.40 -24.36
CA ALA A 39 -19.90 -44.08 -23.74
C ALA A 39 -19.41 -43.98 -22.29
N LEU A 40 -18.56 -44.88 -21.81
CA LEU A 40 -17.72 -44.59 -20.64
C LEU A 40 -16.43 -43.87 -21.06
N ALA A 41 -16.57 -42.86 -21.93
CA ALA A 41 -15.60 -41.77 -22.03
C ALA A 41 -15.83 -40.89 -20.79
N GLY A 42 -15.43 -41.43 -19.64
CA GLY A 42 -15.77 -40.87 -18.34
C GLY A 42 -14.93 -39.64 -18.09
N THR A 43 -15.58 -38.50 -17.85
CA THR A 43 -15.03 -37.42 -17.04
C THR A 43 -14.84 -37.98 -15.62
N GLY A 44 -13.65 -38.53 -15.33
CA GLY A 44 -13.36 -39.23 -14.09
C GLY A 44 -11.86 -39.29 -13.81
N VAL A 45 -11.47 -39.72 -12.60
CA VAL A 45 -10.05 -39.81 -12.21
C VAL A 45 -9.30 -40.75 -13.16
N GLY A 46 -8.23 -40.24 -13.77
CA GLY A 46 -7.41 -40.96 -14.76
C GLY A 46 -7.88 -40.80 -16.22
N ALA A 47 -8.94 -40.05 -16.48
CA ALA A 47 -9.37 -39.72 -17.83
C ALA A 47 -8.56 -38.58 -18.46
N ARG A 48 -8.62 -38.48 -19.79
CA ARG A 48 -8.04 -37.36 -20.56
C ARG A 48 -8.88 -36.09 -20.41
N LEU A 49 -8.30 -34.94 -20.72
CA LEU A 49 -9.04 -33.68 -20.89
C LEU A 49 -9.80 -33.72 -22.22
N ASP A 50 -11.12 -33.82 -22.17
CA ASP A 50 -11.98 -33.89 -23.36
C ASP A 50 -12.32 -32.50 -23.88
N LEU A 51 -12.11 -32.30 -25.18
CA LEU A 51 -12.36 -31.04 -25.89
C LEU A 51 -13.87 -30.76 -26.03
N GLY A 52 -14.26 -29.50 -25.88
CA GLY A 52 -15.65 -29.06 -26.02
C GLY A 52 -16.59 -29.59 -24.93
N LYS A 53 -16.04 -30.08 -23.81
CA LYS A 53 -16.77 -30.64 -22.68
C LYS A 53 -16.33 -30.00 -21.37
N ASN A 54 -17.24 -30.00 -20.39
CA ASN A 54 -16.89 -29.70 -19.00
C ASN A 54 -16.21 -30.93 -18.40
N ASN A 55 -14.94 -30.78 -18.02
CA ASN A 55 -14.17 -31.84 -17.39
C ASN A 55 -14.35 -31.73 -15.86
N ALA A 56 -15.35 -32.40 -15.30
CA ALA A 56 -15.61 -32.41 -13.86
C ALA A 56 -14.89 -33.59 -13.17
N VAL A 57 -14.07 -33.29 -12.15
CA VAL A 57 -13.34 -34.29 -11.36
C VAL A 57 -13.31 -33.88 -9.88
N ASN A 58 -13.20 -34.86 -8.99
CA ASN A 58 -13.06 -34.66 -7.54
C ASN A 58 -11.63 -35.01 -7.04
N ALA A 59 -10.67 -35.11 -7.96
CA ALA A 59 -9.27 -35.39 -7.66
C ALA A 59 -8.36 -34.39 -8.40
N LEU A 60 -7.14 -34.22 -7.88
CA LEU A 60 -6.14 -33.32 -8.46
C LEU A 60 -5.68 -33.82 -9.83
N THR A 61 -5.61 -32.92 -10.80
CA THR A 61 -4.88 -33.13 -12.06
C THR A 61 -3.47 -32.56 -11.90
N THR A 62 -2.44 -33.38 -12.12
CA THR A 62 -1.04 -32.94 -12.04
C THR A 62 -0.33 -33.22 -13.36
N LEU A 63 0.29 -32.18 -13.92
CA LEU A 63 1.16 -32.28 -15.10
C LEU A 63 2.61 -32.16 -14.64
N VAL A 64 3.40 -33.21 -14.84
CA VAL A 64 4.85 -33.21 -14.59
C VAL A 64 5.57 -33.45 -15.92
N GLY A 65 6.39 -32.49 -16.34
CA GLY A 65 7.16 -32.56 -17.57
C GLY A 65 8.66 -32.46 -17.31
N SER A 66 9.47 -33.16 -18.11
CA SER A 66 10.93 -33.03 -18.15
C SER A 66 11.36 -32.62 -19.56
N VAL A 67 10.94 -31.41 -19.96
CA VAL A 67 11.15 -30.89 -21.32
C VAL A 67 11.84 -29.53 -21.26
N ALA A 68 12.66 -29.22 -22.28
CA ALA A 68 13.16 -27.87 -22.49
C ALA A 68 12.03 -27.02 -23.10
N GLY A 69 11.40 -26.15 -22.31
CA GLY A 69 10.31 -25.28 -22.74
C GLY A 69 9.01 -25.48 -21.94
N PRO A 70 7.87 -24.94 -22.41
CA PRO A 70 6.60 -25.03 -21.70
C PRO A 70 6.08 -26.46 -21.70
N SER A 71 5.76 -26.99 -20.51
CA SER A 71 5.07 -28.27 -20.38
C SER A 71 3.59 -28.19 -20.78
N LEU A 72 3.00 -27.00 -20.75
CA LEU A 72 1.63 -26.72 -21.16
C LEU A 72 1.59 -25.43 -21.98
N LYS A 73 1.04 -25.50 -23.19
CA LYS A 73 0.71 -24.34 -24.02
C LYS A 73 -0.81 -24.28 -24.18
N ILE A 74 -1.42 -23.20 -23.72
CA ILE A 74 -2.83 -22.89 -23.98
C ILE A 74 -2.85 -21.70 -24.93
N ASP A 75 -3.37 -21.92 -26.13
CA ASP A 75 -3.33 -20.94 -27.22
C ASP A 75 -4.75 -20.70 -27.72
N ASN A 76 -5.27 -19.50 -27.47
CA ASN A 76 -6.51 -19.02 -28.08
C ASN A 76 -6.13 -18.04 -29.19
N ASN A 77 -6.05 -18.55 -30.41
CA ASN A 77 -5.65 -17.80 -31.60
C ASN A 77 -6.76 -16.90 -32.18
N SER A 78 -7.88 -16.75 -31.47
CA SER A 78 -8.95 -15.84 -31.87
C SER A 78 -8.49 -14.38 -31.76
N THR A 79 -8.77 -13.58 -32.79
CA THR A 79 -8.51 -12.13 -32.78
C THR A 79 -9.71 -11.32 -32.28
N ALA A 80 -10.76 -11.98 -31.79
CA ALA A 80 -11.96 -11.31 -31.30
C ALA A 80 -11.67 -10.51 -30.01
N SER A 81 -12.40 -9.42 -29.80
CA SER A 81 -12.35 -8.66 -28.55
C SER A 81 -12.71 -9.57 -27.36
N GLY A 82 -11.87 -9.55 -26.32
CA GLY A 82 -12.06 -10.40 -25.13
C GLY A 82 -11.58 -11.85 -25.29
N ALA A 83 -10.91 -12.21 -26.39
CA ALA A 83 -10.25 -13.50 -26.52
C ALA A 83 -9.22 -13.67 -25.39
N THR A 84 -9.48 -14.63 -24.50
CA THR A 84 -8.60 -15.01 -23.41
C THR A 84 -8.22 -16.48 -23.56
N ALA A 85 -6.95 -16.80 -23.39
CA ALA A 85 -6.47 -18.18 -23.45
C ALA A 85 -6.76 -18.94 -22.14
N LEU A 86 -6.65 -18.25 -20.99
CA LEU A 86 -6.82 -18.82 -19.67
C LEU A 86 -7.69 -17.92 -18.81
N ARG A 87 -8.67 -18.53 -18.13
CA ARG A 87 -9.47 -17.92 -17.07
C ARG A 87 -9.43 -18.84 -15.86
N LEU A 88 -9.06 -18.32 -14.70
CA LEU A 88 -9.02 -19.05 -13.44
C LEU A 88 -10.12 -18.50 -12.53
N GLU A 89 -11.07 -19.36 -12.16
CA GLU A 89 -12.20 -19.01 -11.29
C GLU A 89 -12.09 -19.85 -10.01
N VAL A 90 -12.23 -19.18 -8.86
CA VAL A 90 -12.23 -19.79 -7.53
C VAL A 90 -13.33 -19.18 -6.69
N GLU A 91 -13.73 -19.89 -5.64
CA GLU A 91 -14.71 -19.38 -4.68
C GLU A 91 -14.22 -18.08 -4.00
N PRO A 92 -15.14 -17.21 -3.53
CA PRO A 92 -14.79 -15.96 -2.86
C PRO A 92 -13.77 -16.14 -1.72
N GLY A 93 -12.80 -15.22 -1.66
CA GLY A 93 -11.76 -15.21 -0.63
C GLY A 93 -10.66 -16.26 -0.83
N LYS A 94 -10.57 -16.90 -2.01
CA LYS A 94 -9.48 -17.82 -2.36
C LYS A 94 -8.56 -17.22 -3.42
N PRO A 95 -7.24 -17.46 -3.36
CA PRO A 95 -6.33 -17.05 -4.41
C PRO A 95 -6.53 -17.93 -5.66
N PRO A 96 -6.60 -17.35 -6.87
CA PRO A 96 -6.79 -18.12 -8.10
C PRO A 96 -5.53 -18.86 -8.59
N MET A 97 -4.33 -18.46 -8.12
CA MET A 97 -3.05 -19.07 -8.50
C MET A 97 -2.02 -18.96 -7.37
N THR A 98 -1.05 -19.86 -7.36
CA THR A 98 0.15 -19.78 -6.53
C THR A 98 1.37 -20.01 -7.43
N VAL A 99 2.42 -19.21 -7.22
CA VAL A 99 3.71 -19.34 -7.92
C VAL A 99 4.81 -19.54 -6.89
N ASN A 100 5.84 -20.32 -7.22
CA ASN A 100 6.98 -20.61 -6.35
C ASN A 100 8.30 -20.02 -6.90
N SER A 101 8.21 -19.03 -7.80
CA SER A 101 9.38 -18.36 -8.35
C SER A 101 10.08 -17.52 -7.28
N THR A 102 11.41 -17.57 -7.23
CA THR A 102 12.25 -16.68 -6.40
C THR A 102 12.69 -15.42 -7.15
N VAL A 103 12.28 -15.28 -8.41
CA VAL A 103 12.56 -14.11 -9.28
C VAL A 103 11.25 -13.53 -9.81
N GLU A 104 11.30 -12.28 -10.25
CA GLU A 104 10.17 -11.56 -10.85
C GLU A 104 9.57 -12.35 -12.03
N VAL A 105 8.23 -12.42 -12.07
CA VAL A 105 7.49 -12.97 -13.22
C VAL A 105 6.96 -11.80 -14.02
N GLN A 106 7.74 -11.38 -15.03
CA GLN A 106 7.35 -10.28 -15.92
C GLN A 106 5.97 -10.52 -16.53
N GLY A 107 5.12 -9.49 -16.52
CA GLY A 107 3.78 -9.54 -17.09
C GLY A 107 2.68 -10.10 -16.17
N LEU A 108 3.01 -10.57 -14.96
CA LEU A 108 2.01 -10.66 -13.89
C LEU A 108 1.90 -9.29 -13.22
N ASN A 109 0.70 -8.69 -13.25
CA ASN A 109 0.40 -7.36 -12.67
C ASN A 109 0.60 -7.25 -11.13
N VAL A 110 1.28 -8.21 -10.50
CA VAL A 110 1.67 -8.14 -9.09
C VAL A 110 2.70 -7.04 -8.80
N ASP A 111 3.36 -6.52 -9.85
CA ASP A 111 4.31 -5.41 -9.74
C ASP A 111 3.65 -4.02 -9.90
N SER A 112 2.33 -3.95 -10.02
CA SER A 112 1.57 -2.69 -10.05
C SER A 112 0.76 -2.52 -8.77
N LEU A 113 1.42 -2.08 -7.69
CA LEU A 113 0.69 -1.50 -6.56
C LEU A 113 0.12 -0.16 -7.04
N ASP A 114 -1.20 -0.07 -7.18
CA ASP A 114 -1.91 1.14 -7.64
C ASP A 114 -1.46 1.70 -9.01
N GLY A 115 -1.06 0.82 -9.93
CA GLY A 115 -0.64 1.21 -11.29
C GLY A 115 0.79 1.76 -11.38
N LYS A 116 1.61 1.51 -10.35
CA LYS A 116 3.01 1.93 -10.26
C LYS A 116 3.94 0.73 -10.16
N ASN A 117 5.03 0.75 -10.92
CA ASN A 117 6.06 -0.30 -10.86
C ASN A 117 6.75 -0.30 -9.47
N SER A 118 7.19 -1.45 -8.94
CA SER A 118 7.93 -1.48 -7.66
C SER A 118 9.16 -0.57 -7.64
N SER A 119 9.81 -0.36 -8.79
CA SER A 119 10.94 0.58 -8.93
C SER A 119 10.56 2.06 -8.75
N GLU A 120 9.27 2.40 -8.81
CA GLU A 120 8.76 3.74 -8.52
C GLU A 120 8.55 3.98 -7.01
N PHE A 121 8.63 2.93 -6.19
CA PHE A 121 8.52 3.05 -4.73
C PHE A 121 9.89 3.24 -4.08
N LEU A 122 9.92 4.08 -3.03
CA LEU A 122 11.10 4.24 -2.19
C LEU A 122 11.32 2.98 -1.37
N LEU A 123 12.55 2.46 -1.42
CA LEU A 123 12.98 1.34 -0.58
C LEU A 123 13.12 1.79 0.88
N GLU A 124 13.04 0.85 1.81
CA GLU A 124 13.26 1.09 3.23
C GLU A 124 14.62 1.77 3.47
N GLY A 125 14.62 2.88 4.21
CA GLY A 125 15.83 3.66 4.50
C GLY A 125 16.25 4.63 3.39
N GLN A 126 15.54 4.69 2.27
CA GLN A 126 15.79 5.73 1.27
C GLN A 126 15.00 7.01 1.55
N THR A 127 15.53 8.11 1.01
CA THR A 127 14.98 9.45 1.19
C THR A 127 14.41 9.93 -0.14
N ALA A 128 13.20 10.48 -0.13
CA ALA A 128 12.59 11.07 -1.32
C ALA A 128 13.44 12.22 -1.87
N ALA A 129 13.43 12.43 -3.18
CA ALA A 129 14.23 13.47 -3.84
C ALA A 129 13.92 14.90 -3.33
N ASP A 130 12.72 15.11 -2.81
CA ASP A 130 12.22 16.36 -2.26
C ASP A 130 12.10 16.36 -0.73
N ALA A 131 12.60 15.32 -0.04
CA ALA A 131 12.49 15.23 1.42
C ALA A 131 13.22 16.37 2.16
N ALA A 132 14.23 16.98 1.53
CA ALA A 132 14.93 18.13 2.08
C ALA A 132 14.19 19.46 1.86
N LYS A 133 13.09 19.47 1.10
CA LYS A 133 12.35 20.67 0.73
C LYS A 133 11.08 20.79 1.57
N LEU A 134 10.74 22.02 1.94
CA LEU A 134 9.45 22.36 2.53
C LEU A 134 8.62 23.07 1.46
N ASP A 135 7.51 22.46 1.04
CA ASP A 135 6.68 22.94 -0.08
C ASP A 135 7.46 23.21 -1.38
N GLY A 136 8.42 22.34 -1.67
CA GLY A 136 9.27 22.46 -2.86
C GLY A 136 10.34 23.56 -2.78
N LYS A 137 10.46 24.26 -1.64
CA LYS A 137 11.49 25.27 -1.40
C LYS A 137 12.55 24.75 -0.43
N ASP A 138 13.75 25.27 -0.58
CA ASP A 138 14.80 25.09 0.42
C ASP A 138 14.36 25.71 1.77
N PRO A 139 14.58 25.05 2.92
CA PRO A 139 14.23 25.60 4.23
C PRO A 139 14.82 27.00 4.48
N ALA A 140 15.99 27.32 3.92
CA ALA A 140 16.60 28.65 4.02
C ALA A 140 15.76 29.75 3.35
N ALA A 141 14.84 29.40 2.45
CA ALA A 141 13.90 30.35 1.86
C ALA A 141 12.83 30.84 2.85
N PHE A 142 12.60 30.11 3.94
CA PHE A 142 11.65 30.51 5.00
C PHE A 142 12.33 31.24 6.16
N PHE A 143 13.62 30.99 6.35
CA PHE A 143 14.42 31.61 7.40
C PHE A 143 15.85 31.82 6.91
N SER A 144 16.23 33.07 6.66
CA SER A 144 17.56 33.45 6.16
C SER A 144 18.70 33.19 7.15
N GLY A 145 18.36 32.87 8.40
CA GLY A 145 19.33 32.57 9.46
C GLY A 145 19.97 33.82 10.09
N LYS A 146 19.65 35.03 9.62
CA LYS A 146 20.19 36.26 10.21
C LYS A 146 19.35 36.66 11.42
N ILE A 147 19.89 36.36 12.60
CA ILE A 147 19.40 36.87 13.88
C ILE A 147 20.35 37.98 14.31
N TYR A 148 19.82 39.14 14.70
CA TYR A 148 20.62 40.26 15.20
C TYR A 148 19.97 40.89 16.44
N THR A 149 20.73 41.71 17.16
CA THR A 149 20.24 42.42 18.34
C THR A 149 20.16 43.92 18.03
N ALA A 150 18.97 44.49 18.13
CA ALA A 150 18.78 45.93 18.19
C ALA A 150 18.88 46.37 19.65
N SER A 151 19.59 47.47 19.92
CA SER A 151 19.75 47.99 21.28
C SER A 151 19.68 49.51 21.29
N THR A 152 19.07 50.05 22.33
CA THR A 152 19.05 51.47 22.65
C THR A 152 19.51 51.65 24.09
N GLN A 153 20.21 52.75 24.36
CA GLN A 153 20.66 53.07 25.71
C GLN A 153 20.57 54.58 25.94
N VAL A 154 20.17 54.97 27.14
CA VAL A 154 20.11 56.36 27.58
C VAL A 154 20.76 56.45 28.96
N THR A 155 21.67 57.41 29.12
CA THR A 155 22.33 57.71 30.39
C THR A 155 21.75 59.00 30.96
N GLY A 156 21.26 58.94 32.20
CA GLY A 156 20.72 60.09 32.92
C GLY A 156 21.55 60.47 34.14
N PRO A 157 21.41 61.70 34.66
CA PRO A 157 22.04 62.11 35.92
C PRO A 157 21.38 61.47 37.17
N GLY A 158 20.37 60.60 36.99
CA GLY A 158 19.49 60.11 38.04
C GLY A 158 18.35 61.09 38.36
N GLY A 159 17.55 60.77 39.37
CA GLY A 159 16.49 61.63 39.90
C GLY A 159 15.23 60.91 40.37
N GLY A 160 15.22 59.57 40.37
CA GLY A 160 14.10 58.76 40.81
C GLY A 160 12.97 58.65 39.79
N LEU A 161 13.23 58.99 38.52
CA LEU A 161 12.24 59.03 37.46
C LEU A 161 12.05 57.65 36.83
N THR A 162 10.88 57.43 36.24
CA THR A 162 10.61 56.24 35.42
C THR A 162 11.04 56.50 33.99
N GLU A 163 11.87 55.61 33.44
CA GLU A 163 12.41 55.70 32.10
C GLU A 163 11.95 54.50 31.27
N ARG A 164 11.59 54.73 30.00
CA ARG A 164 11.09 53.70 29.09
C ARG A 164 12.00 53.61 27.87
N GLN A 165 12.70 52.49 27.72
CA GLN A 165 13.61 52.24 26.61
C GLN A 165 13.08 51.15 25.68
N GLY A 166 12.97 51.51 24.40
CA GLY A 166 12.52 50.61 23.36
C GLY A 166 13.63 50.31 22.36
N ALA A 167 13.79 49.04 22.01
CA ALA A 167 14.63 48.60 20.91
C ALA A 167 13.75 48.01 19.82
N PHE A 168 14.00 48.42 18.57
CA PHE A 168 13.16 48.06 17.44
C PHE A 168 14.00 47.44 16.34
N CYS A 169 13.48 46.35 15.79
CA CYS A 169 13.99 45.72 14.58
C CYS A 169 13.79 46.62 13.37
N ASP A 170 14.57 46.38 12.33
CA ASP A 170 14.43 47.05 11.05
C ASP A 170 13.05 46.78 10.41
N PHE A 171 12.66 47.66 9.49
CA PHE A 171 11.38 47.54 8.81
C PHE A 171 11.30 46.24 8.00
N GLY A 172 10.33 45.39 8.34
CA GLY A 172 10.11 44.08 7.71
C GLY A 172 10.46 42.91 8.64
N ASP A 173 11.26 43.16 9.68
CA ASP A 173 11.78 42.14 10.56
C ASP A 173 10.83 41.83 11.72
N LYS A 174 11.04 40.65 12.32
CA LYS A 174 10.24 40.18 13.45
C LYS A 174 11.06 40.14 14.73
N VAL A 175 10.50 40.74 15.78
CA VAL A 175 11.03 40.57 17.13
C VAL A 175 10.77 39.13 17.58
N LEU A 176 11.84 38.44 17.98
CA LEU A 176 11.81 37.08 18.54
C LEU A 176 11.71 37.12 20.06
N SER A 177 12.43 38.05 20.67
CA SER A 177 12.46 38.29 22.11
C SER A 177 13.06 39.67 22.38
N GLY A 178 13.11 40.07 23.64
CA GLY A 178 13.85 41.25 24.05
C GLY A 178 13.90 41.39 25.56
N GLY A 179 14.43 42.51 26.00
CA GLY A 179 14.56 42.84 27.40
C GLY A 179 15.03 44.27 27.59
N GLY A 180 15.38 44.57 28.82
CA GLY A 180 16.07 45.80 29.16
C GLY A 180 16.51 45.73 30.61
N GLY A 181 17.36 46.67 30.98
CA GLY A 181 17.94 46.73 32.29
C GLY A 181 18.69 48.02 32.48
N THR A 182 19.45 48.08 33.57
CA THR A 182 20.32 49.20 33.88
C THR A 182 21.76 48.74 34.00
N ARG A 183 22.68 49.65 33.69
CA ARG A 183 24.10 49.50 33.98
C ARG A 183 24.47 50.60 34.97
N GLU A 184 24.72 50.19 36.20
CA GLU A 184 25.08 51.07 37.32
C GLU A 184 26.28 50.50 38.09
N ASN A 185 27.04 51.39 38.75
CA ASN A 185 28.24 51.06 39.54
C ASN A 185 28.10 51.52 41.02
N ASP A 186 26.92 51.96 41.43
CA ASP A 186 26.69 52.59 42.73
C ASP A 186 26.19 51.60 43.82
N GLY A 187 25.90 50.35 43.43
CA GLY A 187 25.48 49.28 44.34
C GLY A 187 24.04 49.37 44.80
N ARG A 188 23.24 50.26 44.21
CA ARG A 188 21.78 50.26 44.30
C ARG A 188 21.24 49.61 43.03
N GLU A 189 20.06 49.03 43.10
CA GLU A 189 19.40 48.42 41.94
C GLU A 189 18.23 49.31 41.50
N ASP A 190 18.16 49.61 40.21
CA ASP A 190 16.95 50.15 39.58
C ASP A 190 15.89 49.05 39.39
N ASP A 191 14.60 49.41 39.53
CA ASP A 191 13.52 48.42 39.43
C ASP A 191 13.04 48.27 37.98
N LEU A 192 13.09 47.06 37.42
CA LEU A 192 12.40 46.72 36.17
C LEU A 192 10.89 46.62 36.42
N LEU A 193 10.14 47.61 35.95
CA LEU A 193 8.68 47.66 36.11
C LEU A 193 7.94 46.88 35.02
N LEU A 194 8.48 46.88 33.80
CA LEU A 194 7.81 46.27 32.63
C LEU A 194 8.84 45.83 31.60
N SER A 195 8.62 44.65 30.99
CA SER A 195 9.40 44.15 29.87
C SER A 195 8.46 43.39 28.95
N GLU A 196 8.11 44.00 27.82
CA GLU A 196 7.06 43.47 26.94
C GLU A 196 7.35 43.75 25.47
N PRO A 197 6.81 42.95 24.54
CA PRO A 197 6.88 43.25 23.12
C PRO A 197 6.12 44.55 22.81
N SER A 198 6.75 45.43 22.03
CA SER A 198 6.14 46.66 21.53
C SER A 198 5.71 46.47 20.07
N GLY A 199 4.52 45.89 19.88
CA GLY A 199 4.00 45.55 18.56
C GLY A 199 4.69 44.31 17.97
N THR A 200 4.91 44.30 16.65
CA THR A 200 5.50 43.13 15.95
C THR A 200 6.99 43.26 15.64
N SER A 201 7.59 44.40 15.95
CA SER A 201 8.93 44.79 15.49
C SER A 201 9.80 45.40 16.58
N GLY A 202 9.45 45.25 17.86
CA GLY A 202 10.28 45.79 18.91
C GLY A 202 9.94 45.27 20.29
N TRP A 203 10.77 45.63 21.23
CA TRP A 203 10.63 45.33 22.64
C TRP A 203 10.75 46.62 23.44
N THR A 204 10.07 46.70 24.58
CA THR A 204 10.21 47.84 25.46
C THR A 204 10.35 47.41 26.90
N ALA A 205 11.31 48.03 27.58
CA ALA A 205 11.51 47.91 29.01
C ALA A 205 11.23 49.25 29.69
N THR A 206 10.60 49.21 30.86
CA THR A 206 10.37 50.37 31.72
C THR A 206 11.06 50.15 33.05
N MET A 207 11.92 51.08 33.44
CA MET A 207 12.71 51.02 34.68
C MET A 207 12.30 52.19 35.58
N ARG A 208 12.38 52.00 36.90
CA ARG A 208 12.31 53.07 37.89
C ARG A 208 13.71 53.31 38.45
N ASP A 209 14.23 54.49 38.19
CA ASP A 209 15.52 54.95 38.69
C ASP A 209 15.52 55.04 40.22
N ASN A 210 16.62 54.65 40.83
CA ASN A 210 16.83 54.68 42.29
C ASN A 210 17.34 56.05 42.80
N GLY A 211 17.52 57.03 41.91
CA GLY A 211 17.98 58.38 42.21
C GLY A 211 19.45 58.64 41.87
N ALA A 212 20.24 57.62 41.55
CA ALA A 212 21.63 57.76 41.15
C ALA A 212 21.80 57.84 39.62
N PRO A 213 22.93 58.35 39.11
CA PRO A 213 23.22 58.30 37.68
C PRO A 213 23.30 56.86 37.17
N SER A 214 22.37 56.49 36.29
CA SER A 214 22.22 55.15 35.72
C SER A 214 22.18 55.20 34.18
N THR A 215 22.56 54.11 33.53
CA THR A 215 22.32 53.90 32.09
C THR A 215 21.24 52.86 31.91
N VAL A 216 20.09 53.27 31.39
CA VAL A 216 18.99 52.36 31.04
C VAL A 216 19.17 51.89 29.61
N PHE A 217 19.01 50.60 29.36
CA PHE A 217 19.06 50.05 28.01
C PHE A 217 17.84 49.16 27.71
N GLY A 218 17.45 49.16 26.44
CA GLY A 218 16.49 48.22 25.87
C GLY A 218 17.17 47.38 24.79
N GLU A 219 16.79 46.12 24.67
CA GLU A 219 17.31 45.18 23.68
C GLU A 219 16.17 44.40 23.04
N ALA A 220 16.28 44.14 21.74
CA ALA A 220 15.38 43.29 20.97
C ALA A 220 16.19 42.33 20.11
N LEU A 221 15.89 41.03 20.21
CA LEU A 221 16.41 40.01 19.33
C LEU A 221 15.50 39.94 18.10
N CYS A 222 16.08 40.15 16.92
CA CYS A 222 15.37 40.34 15.67
C CYS A 222 15.73 39.23 14.69
N ALA A 223 14.74 38.74 13.95
CA ALA A 223 14.93 37.90 12.76
C ALA A 223 14.76 38.75 11.50
N ASP A 224 15.78 38.72 10.64
CA ASP A 224 15.79 39.39 9.34
C ASP A 224 14.94 38.62 8.32
N PHE A 225 13.81 39.20 7.94
CA PHE A 225 12.89 38.62 6.97
C PHE A 225 13.04 39.31 5.60
N PRO A 226 12.88 38.57 4.49
CA PRO A 226 13.03 39.15 3.16
C PRO A 226 12.20 40.43 2.90
N PRO A 227 12.75 41.43 2.18
CA PRO A 227 14.05 41.40 1.49
C PRO A 227 15.23 41.56 2.46
N LEU A 228 16.11 40.56 2.45
CA LEU A 228 17.29 40.46 3.32
C LEU A 228 18.23 41.62 3.03
N ARG A 229 18.73 42.29 4.06
CA ARG A 229 19.72 43.36 3.93
C ARG A 229 21.11 42.93 4.40
#